data_AF-A0A9P8ECM7-F1
#
_entry.id   AF-A0A9P8ECM7-F1
#
_cell.length_a   1.000
_cell.length_b   1.000
_cell.length_c   1.000
_cell.angle_alpha   90.00
_cell.angle_beta   90.00
_cell.angle_gamma   90.00
#
_symmetry.space_group_name_H-M   'P 1'
#
loop_
_entity.id
_entity.type
_entity.pdbx_description
1 polymer ?
#
loop_
_entity_poly.entity_id
_entity_poly.type
_entity_poly.pdbx_seq_one_letter_code
_entity_poly.pdbx_strand_id
1 'polypeptide(L)'
;MPTISVDKAELFKALGKTYTTQEFDELCFEFGIELDEDTTDSKRPIVDGVEEPPQLKIEIPANRYDMLCFEGIAMNLNVFLGNIPPPNYRLVAPKDGELQTVTVKEETSQIRPYFSCAVLRNIKFTKARYDSFIALQDKLHQNLARQRTL
;
A
#
# COMPACT_ATOMS: atom_id res chain seq x y z
N MET A 1 13.89 7.80 1.17
CA MET A 1 12.99 6.67 1.43
C MET A 1 11.63 7.03 0.84
N PRO A 2 10.81 6.11 0.31
CA PRO A 2 9.49 6.49 -0.17
C PRO A 2 8.59 6.97 0.97
N THR A 3 8.14 8.21 0.89
CA THR A 3 7.09 8.75 1.75
C THR A 3 5.72 8.35 1.22
N ILE A 4 4.90 7.79 2.09
CA ILE A 4 3.51 7.39 1.83
C ILE A 4 2.60 8.25 2.71
N SER A 5 1.69 8.98 2.07
CA SER A 5 0.66 9.73 2.78
C SER A 5 -0.57 8.85 2.99
N VAL A 6 -1.08 8.82 4.22
CA VAL A 6 -2.28 8.06 4.59
C VAL A 6 -3.24 8.94 5.38
N ASP A 7 -4.54 8.72 5.20
CA ASP A 7 -5.58 9.37 6.00
C ASP A 7 -5.43 8.96 7.47
N LYS A 8 -5.27 9.95 8.36
CA LYS A 8 -5.04 9.74 9.79
C LYS A 8 -6.21 9.04 10.47
N ALA A 9 -7.42 9.49 10.19
CA ALA A 9 -8.62 8.99 10.85
C ALA A 9 -8.92 7.55 10.42
N GLU A 10 -8.81 7.26 9.12
CA GLU A 10 -9.03 5.90 8.61
C GLU A 10 -7.91 4.95 9.03
N LEU A 11 -6.65 5.39 9.14
CA LEU A 11 -5.57 4.53 9.66
C LEU A 11 -5.82 4.15 11.12
N PHE A 12 -6.11 5.13 11.98
CA PHE A 12 -6.36 4.87 13.40
C PHE A 12 -7.57 3.98 13.64
N LYS A 13 -8.63 4.19 12.85
CA LYS A 13 -9.78 3.30 12.79
C LYS A 13 -9.40 1.88 12.37
N ALA A 14 -8.51 1.71 11.37
CA ALA A 14 -8.01 0.41 10.95
C ALA A 14 -7.13 -0.27 12.02
N LEU A 15 -6.43 0.50 12.85
CA LEU A 15 -5.65 0.01 13.99
C LEU A 15 -6.52 -0.27 15.24
N GLY A 16 -7.78 0.18 15.25
CA GLY A 16 -8.70 0.01 16.38
C GLY A 16 -8.40 0.88 17.59
N LYS A 17 -7.47 1.84 17.48
CA LYS A 17 -7.09 2.80 18.53
C LYS A 17 -6.83 4.16 17.91
N THR A 18 -7.28 5.22 18.58
CA THR A 18 -6.87 6.59 18.27
C THR A 18 -5.55 6.87 18.98
N TYR A 19 -4.57 7.39 18.25
CA TYR A 19 -3.27 7.75 18.79
C TYR A 19 -3.11 9.27 18.82
N THR A 20 -2.38 9.76 19.81
CA THR A 20 -1.73 11.08 19.72
C THR A 20 -0.57 11.01 18.71
N THR A 21 -0.11 12.17 18.23
CA THR A 21 1.02 12.24 17.29
C THR A 21 2.28 11.64 17.91
N GLN A 22 2.53 11.88 19.21
CA GLN A 22 3.68 11.32 19.93
C GLN A 22 3.59 9.80 20.08
N GLU A 23 2.43 9.26 20.48
CA GLU A 23 2.26 7.80 20.58
C GLU A 23 2.43 7.12 19.21
N PHE A 24 1.96 7.76 18.14
CA PHE A 24 2.10 7.19 16.80
C PHE A 24 3.54 7.27 16.29
N ASP A 25 4.25 8.35 16.59
CA ASP A 25 5.68 8.50 16.29
C ASP A 25 6.52 7.43 17.02
N GLU A 26 6.26 7.20 18.30
CA GLU A 26 6.90 6.12 19.08
C GLU A 26 6.61 4.74 18.46
N LEU A 27 5.36 4.47 18.06
CA LEU A 27 5.00 3.23 17.36
C LEU A 27 5.74 3.06 16.03
N CYS A 28 5.86 4.13 15.24
CA CYS A 28 6.63 4.13 14.01
C CYS A 28 8.09 3.76 14.29
N PHE A 29 8.70 4.40 15.29
CA PHE A 29 10.07 4.16 15.69
C PHE A 29 10.30 2.71 16.15
N GLU A 30 9.44 2.17 17.02
CA GLU A 30 9.51 0.78 17.49
C GLU A 30 9.41 -0.23 16.34
N PHE A 31 8.58 0.07 15.33
CA PHE A 31 8.44 -0.76 14.15
C PHE A 31 9.62 -0.62 13.15
N GLY A 32 10.33 0.50 13.18
CA GLY A 32 11.42 0.83 12.27
C GLY A 32 10.98 1.58 11.00
N ILE A 33 9.91 2.37 11.10
CA ILE A 33 9.47 3.37 10.11
C ILE A 33 9.50 4.75 10.76
N GLU A 34 9.36 5.82 9.99
CA GLU A 34 9.46 7.19 10.51
C GLU A 34 8.20 7.99 10.15
N LEU A 35 7.65 8.72 11.14
CA LEU A 35 6.61 9.71 10.90
C LEU A 35 7.28 11.02 10.48
N ASP A 36 7.19 11.36 9.19
CA ASP A 36 7.79 12.57 8.62
C ASP A 36 6.95 13.81 8.93
N GLU A 37 5.62 13.72 8.76
CA GLU A 37 4.72 14.85 9.01
C GLU A 37 3.32 14.37 9.43
N ASP A 38 2.72 15.07 10.38
CA ASP A 38 1.29 15.00 10.69
C ASP A 38 0.62 16.31 10.30
N THR A 39 -0.27 16.29 9.31
CA THR A 39 -0.87 17.51 8.75
C THR A 39 -2.09 18.02 9.51
N THR A 40 -2.38 17.47 10.70
CA THR A 40 -3.54 17.86 11.53
C THR A 40 -3.58 19.36 11.82
N ASP A 41 -2.45 19.95 12.18
CA ASP A 41 -2.34 21.37 12.54
C ASP A 41 -1.83 22.25 11.39
N SER A 42 -1.60 21.65 10.21
CA SER A 42 -1.11 22.33 9.01
C SER A 42 -2.27 22.85 8.16
N LYS A 43 -2.01 23.90 7.36
CA LYS A 43 -2.95 24.33 6.32
C LYS A 43 -3.09 23.22 5.28
N ARG A 44 -4.28 22.66 5.15
CA ARG A 44 -4.60 21.58 4.20
C ARG A 44 -5.21 22.19 2.94
N PRO A 45 -4.97 21.59 1.75
CA PRO A 45 -5.56 22.08 0.52
C PRO A 45 -7.08 21.89 0.56
N ILE A 46 -7.80 22.82 -0.08
CA ILE A 46 -9.24 22.72 -0.28
C ILE A 46 -9.47 22.19 -1.69
N VAL A 47 -10.03 20.99 -1.78
CA VAL A 47 -10.39 20.35 -3.05
C VAL A 47 -11.90 20.30 -3.12
N ASP A 48 -12.48 20.81 -4.20
CA ASP A 48 -13.93 20.88 -4.41
C ASP A 48 -14.72 21.55 -3.26
N GLY A 49 -14.10 22.55 -2.61
CA GLY A 49 -14.70 23.30 -1.51
C GLY A 49 -14.66 22.59 -0.15
N VAL A 50 -14.03 21.42 -0.06
CA VAL A 50 -13.82 20.67 1.19
C VAL A 50 -12.32 20.63 1.50
N GLU A 51 -11.97 20.96 2.75
CA GLU A 51 -10.60 20.82 3.22
C GLU A 51 -10.24 19.33 3.32
N GLU A 52 -9.12 18.92 2.72
CA GLU A 52 -8.68 17.53 2.77
C GLU A 52 -8.53 17.03 4.21
N PRO A 53 -8.83 15.76 4.50
CA PRO A 53 -8.66 15.20 5.83
C PRO A 53 -7.18 15.23 6.27
N PRO A 54 -6.90 15.29 7.59
CA PRO A 54 -5.54 15.18 8.10
C PRO A 54 -4.86 13.89 7.62
N GLN A 55 -3.60 14.02 7.22
CA GLN A 55 -2.78 12.93 6.71
C GLN A 55 -1.54 12.74 7.56
N LEU A 56 -1.11 11.50 7.67
CA LEU A 56 0.19 11.12 8.20
C LEU A 56 1.09 10.80 7.01
N LYS A 57 2.23 11.48 6.92
CA LYS A 57 3.29 11.18 5.96
C LYS A 57 4.29 10.27 6.65
N ILE A 58 4.39 9.05 6.15
CA ILE A 58 5.21 8.01 6.77
C ILE A 58 6.32 7.66 5.79
N GLU A 59 7.57 7.77 6.23
CA GLU A 59 8.73 7.29 5.47
C GLU A 59 8.91 5.79 5.69
N ILE A 60 8.91 5.06 4.57
CA ILE A 60 9.03 3.61 4.55
C ILE A 60 10.42 3.23 4.05
N PRO A 61 11.14 2.32 4.72
CA PRO A 61 12.41 1.78 4.23
C PRO A 61 12.28 1.21 2.82
N ALA A 62 13.29 1.46 1.97
CA ALA A 62 13.24 1.10 0.55
C ALA A 62 13.17 -0.42 0.28
N ASN A 63 13.42 -1.25 1.28
CA ASN A 63 13.32 -2.72 1.24
C ASN A 63 11.94 -3.26 1.66
N ARG A 64 10.99 -2.42 2.09
CA ARG A 64 9.65 -2.81 2.56
C ARG A 64 8.55 -2.48 1.55
N TYR A 65 8.57 -3.21 0.42
CA TYR A 65 7.60 -3.00 -0.67
C TYR A 65 6.15 -3.31 -0.26
N ASP A 66 5.98 -4.13 0.76
CA ASP A 66 4.69 -4.51 1.34
C ASP A 66 3.99 -3.36 2.08
N MET A 67 4.67 -2.24 2.33
CA MET A 67 4.14 -1.07 3.04
C MET A 67 4.00 0.18 2.16
N LEU A 68 4.02 0.02 0.83
CA LEU A 68 3.91 1.14 -0.11
C LEU A 68 2.46 1.61 -0.36
N CYS A 69 1.51 1.16 0.45
CA CYS A 69 0.11 1.57 0.40
C CYS A 69 -0.54 1.54 1.80
N PHE A 70 -1.72 2.15 1.90
CA PHE A 70 -2.51 2.20 3.12
C PHE A 70 -2.75 0.80 3.70
N GLU A 71 -3.21 -0.14 2.87
CA GLU A 71 -3.54 -1.50 3.30
C GLU A 71 -2.32 -2.24 3.87
N GLY A 72 -1.16 -2.05 3.23
CA GLY A 72 0.10 -2.64 3.64
C GLY A 72 0.58 -2.12 5.00
N ILE A 73 0.51 -0.81 5.20
CA ILE A 73 0.88 -0.16 6.47
C ILE A 73 -0.07 -0.62 7.58
N ALA A 74 -1.38 -0.50 7.37
CA ALA A 74 -2.38 -0.86 8.36
C ALA A 74 -2.29 -2.34 8.76
N MET A 75 -2.07 -3.25 7.80
CA MET A 75 -1.90 -4.67 8.06
C MET A 75 -0.64 -4.95 8.88
N ASN A 76 0.51 -4.43 8.46
CA ASN A 76 1.79 -4.69 9.12
C ASN A 76 1.81 -4.17 10.56
N LEU A 77 1.29 -2.96 10.79
CA LEU A 77 1.19 -2.39 12.13
C LEU A 77 0.23 -3.19 13.02
N ASN A 78 -0.92 -3.64 12.50
CA ASN A 78 -1.84 -4.50 13.26
C ASN A 78 -1.21 -5.86 13.61
N VAL A 79 -0.41 -6.45 12.72
CA VAL A 79 0.31 -7.70 13.00
C VAL A 79 1.37 -7.46 14.08
N PHE A 80 2.12 -6.35 13.99
CA PHE A 80 3.13 -6.00 14.98
C PHE A 80 2.56 -5.75 16.37
N LEU A 81 1.43 -5.04 16.45
CA LEU A 81 0.70 -4.79 17.69
C LEU A 81 0.01 -6.05 18.26
N GLY A 82 0.00 -7.15 17.51
CA GLY A 82 -0.66 -8.40 17.92
C GLY A 82 -2.20 -8.36 17.82
N ASN A 83 -2.77 -7.33 17.17
CA ASN A 83 -4.21 -7.19 16.98
C ASN A 83 -4.76 -8.26 16.01
N ILE A 84 -3.96 -8.65 15.02
CA ILE A 84 -4.31 -9.68 14.04
C ILE A 84 -3.14 -10.66 13.84
N PRO A 85 -3.41 -11.94 13.54
CA PRO A 85 -2.35 -12.84 13.11
C PRO A 85 -1.85 -12.47 11.70
N PRO A 86 -0.61 -12.86 11.34
CA PRO A 86 -0.12 -12.70 9.97
C PRO A 86 -1.08 -13.34 8.95
N PRO A 87 -1.39 -12.67 7.84
CA PRO A 87 -2.30 -13.18 6.83
C PRO A 87 -1.74 -14.45 6.17
N ASN A 88 -2.64 -15.39 5.87
CA ASN A 88 -2.29 -16.62 5.16
C ASN A 88 -2.68 -16.51 3.68
N TYR A 89 -1.73 -16.11 2.84
CA TYR A 89 -1.93 -16.06 1.38
C TYR A 89 -1.76 -17.45 0.77
N ARG A 90 -2.77 -17.93 0.06
CA ARG A 90 -2.76 -19.22 -0.64
C ARG A 90 -3.19 -19.06 -2.08
N LEU A 91 -2.53 -19.80 -2.96
CA LEU A 91 -2.98 -19.97 -4.33
C LEU A 91 -4.17 -20.94 -4.35
N VAL A 92 -5.25 -20.54 -5.01
CA VAL A 92 -6.47 -21.36 -5.13
C VAL A 92 -6.80 -21.55 -6.60
N ALA A 93 -7.14 -22.79 -6.98
CA ALA A 93 -7.56 -23.10 -8.33
C ALA A 93 -8.88 -22.38 -8.68
N PRO A 94 -9.08 -22.01 -9.96
CA PRO A 94 -10.36 -21.50 -10.44
C PRO A 94 -11.52 -22.47 -10.17
N LYS A 95 -12.71 -21.96 -9.84
CA LYS A 95 -13.90 -22.80 -9.54
C LYS A 95 -14.39 -23.60 -10.75
N ASP A 96 -14.23 -23.01 -11.93
CA ASP A 96 -14.51 -23.57 -13.25
C ASP A 96 -13.41 -24.57 -13.69
N GLY A 97 -12.29 -24.64 -12.99
CA GLY A 97 -11.14 -25.49 -13.35
C GLY A 97 -10.31 -24.94 -14.51
N GLU A 98 -10.77 -23.90 -15.20
CA GLU A 98 -10.09 -23.30 -16.34
C GLU A 98 -9.04 -22.28 -15.90
N LEU A 99 -7.78 -22.65 -16.14
CA LEU A 99 -6.64 -21.75 -15.92
C LEU A 99 -6.53 -20.76 -17.07
N GLN A 100 -6.37 -19.48 -16.71
CA GLN A 100 -6.05 -18.44 -17.68
C GLN A 100 -4.58 -18.60 -18.09
N THR A 101 -4.33 -18.70 -19.39
CA THR A 101 -2.99 -18.90 -19.93
C THR A 101 -2.53 -17.67 -20.70
N VAL A 102 -1.28 -17.28 -20.51
CA VAL A 102 -0.60 -16.25 -21.31
C VAL A 102 0.64 -16.87 -21.95
N THR A 103 0.78 -16.71 -23.26
CA THR A 103 1.91 -17.23 -24.03
C THR A 103 2.86 -16.10 -24.38
N VAL A 104 4.08 -16.16 -23.83
CA VAL A 104 5.18 -15.25 -24.19
C VAL A 104 5.79 -15.76 -25.50
N LYS A 105 5.79 -14.93 -26.55
CA LYS A 105 6.35 -15.31 -27.85
C LYS A 105 7.85 -15.04 -27.91
N GLU A 106 8.58 -15.81 -28.72
CA GLU A 106 10.04 -15.73 -28.82
C GLU A 106 10.53 -14.34 -29.26
N GLU A 107 9.75 -13.63 -30.08
CA GLU A 107 10.10 -12.28 -30.56
C GLU A 107 10.20 -11.25 -29.42
N THR A 108 9.59 -11.51 -28.27
CA THR A 108 9.67 -10.63 -27.10
C THR A 108 10.98 -10.75 -26.31
N SER A 109 11.75 -11.82 -26.56
CA SER A 109 12.99 -12.15 -25.82
C SER A 109 14.05 -11.05 -25.86
N GLN A 110 14.14 -10.32 -26.98
CA GLN A 110 15.12 -9.24 -27.15
C GLN A 110 14.79 -7.96 -26.39
N ILE A 111 13.51 -7.74 -26.05
CA ILE A 111 13.05 -6.48 -25.44
C ILE A 111 12.62 -6.69 -23.98
N ARG A 112 11.72 -7.66 -23.73
CA ARG A 112 11.21 -8.01 -22.40
C ARG A 112 10.94 -9.52 -22.34
N PRO A 113 11.92 -10.33 -21.90
CA PRO A 113 11.84 -11.79 -22.01
C PRO A 113 10.90 -12.46 -21.01
N TYR A 114 10.55 -11.78 -19.91
CA TYR A 114 9.80 -12.37 -18.81
C TYR A 114 8.46 -11.68 -18.59
N PHE A 115 7.43 -12.48 -18.33
CA PHE A 115 6.10 -12.03 -17.96
C PHE A 115 5.56 -12.92 -16.85
N SER A 116 4.95 -12.29 -15.84
CA SER A 116 4.27 -12.99 -14.76
C SER A 116 2.95 -12.29 -14.46
N CYS A 117 1.90 -13.05 -14.18
CA CYS A 117 0.59 -12.53 -13.82
C CYS A 117 -0.10 -13.44 -12.81
N ALA A 118 -0.98 -12.84 -12.01
CA ALA A 118 -1.89 -13.55 -11.11
C ALA A 118 -3.28 -12.90 -11.17
N VAL A 119 -4.32 -13.67 -10.85
CA VAL A 119 -5.71 -13.19 -10.86
C VAL A 119 -6.26 -13.19 -9.45
N LEU A 120 -6.67 -12.01 -8.98
CA LEU A 120 -7.44 -11.83 -7.76
C LEU A 120 -8.92 -11.78 -8.14
N ARG A 121 -9.72 -12.73 -7.64
CA ARG A 121 -11.15 -12.84 -7.99
C ARG A 121 -12.03 -12.20 -6.92
N ASN A 122 -13.18 -11.67 -7.35
CA ASN A 122 -14.22 -11.10 -6.48
C ASN A 122 -13.77 -9.90 -5.62
N ILE A 123 -12.87 -9.06 -6.16
CA ILE A 123 -12.47 -7.82 -5.48
C ILE A 123 -13.65 -6.84 -5.49
N LYS A 124 -13.96 -6.28 -4.32
CA LYS A 124 -14.95 -5.20 -4.16
C LYS A 124 -14.23 -3.87 -4.04
N PHE A 125 -14.15 -3.14 -5.15
CA PHE A 125 -13.59 -1.81 -5.17
C PHE A 125 -14.59 -0.78 -4.64
N THR A 126 -14.09 0.11 -3.78
CA THR A 126 -14.65 1.43 -3.52
C THR A 126 -13.76 2.45 -4.20
N LYS A 127 -14.20 3.71 -4.31
CA LYS A 127 -13.38 4.78 -4.89
C LYS A 127 -12.01 4.89 -4.20
N ALA A 128 -12.00 4.94 -2.87
CA ALA A 128 -10.76 4.99 -2.08
C ALA A 128 -9.85 3.77 -2.30
N ARG A 129 -10.39 2.55 -2.34
CA ARG A 129 -9.60 1.33 -2.59
C ARG A 129 -9.03 1.28 -4.00
N TYR A 130 -9.79 1.78 -4.98
CA TYR A 130 -9.32 1.86 -6.35
C TYR A 130 -8.17 2.85 -6.46
N ASP A 131 -8.30 4.02 -5.85
CA ASP A 131 -7.25 5.04 -5.86
C ASP A 131 -5.99 4.54 -5.12
N SER A 132 -6.13 3.84 -3.98
CA SER A 132 -5.01 3.17 -3.30
C SER A 132 -4.34 2.11 -4.18
N PHE A 133 -5.13 1.29 -4.88
CA PHE A 133 -4.62 0.25 -5.78
C PHE A 133 -3.79 0.83 -6.94
N ILE A 134 -4.25 1.93 -7.54
CA ILE A 134 -3.50 2.63 -8.58
C ILE A 134 -2.25 3.31 -8.00
N ALA A 135 -2.36 3.95 -6.82
CA ALA A 135 -1.22 4.59 -6.17
C ALA A 135 -0.09 3.59 -5.85
N LEU A 136 -0.43 2.39 -5.35
CA LEU A 136 0.54 1.32 -5.12
C LEU A 136 1.28 0.94 -6.40
N GLN A 137 0.55 0.80 -7.51
CA GLN A 137 1.12 0.48 -8.81
C GLN A 137 2.15 1.55 -9.22
N ASP A 138 1.80 2.83 -9.11
CA ASP A 138 2.70 3.91 -9.48
C ASP A 138 3.93 4.01 -8.58
N LYS A 139 3.78 3.77 -7.26
CA LYS A 139 4.92 3.74 -6.34
C LYS A 139 5.90 2.60 -6.66
N LEU A 140 5.40 1.41 -6.99
CA LEU A 140 6.23 0.28 -7.42
C LEU A 140 6.93 0.59 -8.76
N HIS A 141 6.21 1.20 -9.69
CA HIS A 141 6.75 1.59 -10.98
C HIS A 141 7.87 2.64 -10.89
N GLN A 142 7.69 3.65 -10.03
CA GLN A 142 8.68 4.71 -9.83
C GLN A 142 9.97 4.16 -9.20
N ASN A 143 9.84 3.36 -8.13
CA ASN A 143 10.99 2.93 -7.34
C ASN A 143 11.53 1.56 -7.77
N LEU A 144 10.81 0.48 -7.45
CA LEU A 144 11.28 -0.89 -7.65
C LEU A 144 11.53 -1.20 -9.13
N ALA A 145 10.61 -0.78 -10.01
CA ALA A 145 10.73 -1.01 -11.45
C ALA A 145 11.57 0.06 -12.19
N ARG A 146 12.22 0.98 -11.45
CA ARG A 146 13.06 2.07 -12.00
C ARG A 146 12.39 2.82 -13.15
N GLN A 147 11.24 3.43 -12.87
CA GLN A 147 10.40 4.10 -13.88
C GLN A 147 10.00 3.16 -15.04
N ARG A 148 9.66 1.92 -14.70
CA ARG A 148 9.24 0.86 -15.64
C ARG A 148 10.32 0.48 -16.68
N THR A 149 11.59 0.75 -16.40
CA THR A 149 12.69 0.41 -17.33
C THR A 149 13.12 -1.06 -17.22
N LEU A 150 12.81 -1.70 -16.10
CA LEU A 150 13.01 -3.14 -15.88
C LEU A 150 11.96 -4.01 -16.60
#